data_AF-A0A1H8FUP4-F1
#
_entry.id   AF-A0A1H8FUP4-F1
#
_cell.length_a   1.000
_cell.length_b   1.000
_cell.length_c   1.000
_cell.angle_alpha   90.00
_cell.angle_beta   90.00
_cell.angle_gamma   90.00
#
_symmetry.space_group_name_H-M   'P 1'
#
loop_
_entity.id
_entity.type
_entity.pdbx_description
1 polymer ?
#
loop_
_entity_poly.entity_id
_entity_poly.type
_entity_poly.pdbx_seq_one_letter_code
_entity_poly.pdbx_strand_id
1 'polypeptide(L)'
;MFRWFRRATILVVGLLAALMIHVGAPAALWWWATALPFALWVIGAAIAPFLFALRARDHGSVAALLVFFMGSTIAAGVAYYHAFFVSESSTAALALIFVPLWQWCGALLGASGCALAARIRIARLGTRPHA
;
A
#
# COMPACT_ATOMS: atom_id res chain seq x y z
N MET A 1 17.36 6.69 2.49
CA MET A 1 16.21 5.76 2.48
C MET A 1 14.97 6.35 1.79
N PHE A 2 14.42 7.48 2.26
CA PHE A 2 13.18 8.08 1.71
C PHE A 2 13.18 8.42 0.20
N ARG A 3 14.32 8.86 -0.38
CA ARG A 3 14.40 9.18 -1.82
C ARG A 3 14.24 7.95 -2.72
N TRP A 4 14.80 6.81 -2.33
CA TRP A 4 14.70 5.55 -3.06
C TRP A 4 13.28 4.99 -2.99
N PHE A 5 12.67 5.01 -1.80
CA PHE A 5 11.28 4.62 -1.63
C PHE A 5 10.33 5.48 -2.45
N ARG A 6 10.49 6.81 -2.42
CA ARG A 6 9.69 7.71 -3.25
C ARG A 6 9.80 7.37 -4.74
N ARG A 7 11.00 7.09 -5.26
CA ARG A 7 11.20 6.69 -6.66
C ARG A 7 10.53 5.36 -6.96
N ALA A 8 10.66 4.37 -6.07
CA ALA A 8 10.01 3.07 -6.20
C ALA A 8 8.47 3.20 -6.20
N THR A 9 7.91 4.00 -5.29
CA THR A 9 6.46 4.28 -5.26
C THR A 9 6.01 4.95 -6.56
N ILE A 10 6.70 5.99 -7.04
CA ILE A 10 6.36 6.65 -8.31
C ILE A 10 6.39 5.66 -9.48
N LEU A 11 7.42 4.81 -9.53
CA LEU A 11 7.57 3.81 -10.59
C LEU A 11 6.45 2.76 -10.56
N VAL A 12 6.13 2.20 -9.38
CA VAL A 12 5.05 1.23 -9.20
C VAL A 12 3.69 1.82 -9.56
N VAL A 13 3.40 3.04 -9.08
CA VAL A 13 2.15 3.75 -9.38
C VAL A 13 2.03 4.02 -10.88
N GLY A 14 3.13 4.47 -11.51
CA GLY A 14 3.17 4.71 -12.95
C GLY A 14 2.93 3.44 -13.77
N LEU A 15 3.55 2.32 -13.39
CA LEU A 15 3.34 1.03 -14.05
C LEU A 15 1.90 0.53 -13.91
N LEU A 16 1.31 0.62 -12.72
CA LEU A 16 -0.09 0.23 -12.50
C LEU A 16 -1.05 1.11 -13.30
N ALA A 17 -0.83 2.42 -13.32
CA ALA A 17 -1.64 3.34 -14.13
C ALA A 17 -1.52 3.04 -15.64
N ALA A 18 -0.30 2.79 -16.14
CA ALA A 18 -0.08 2.41 -17.52
C ALA A 18 -0.77 1.09 -17.88
N LEU A 19 -0.70 0.09 -16.99
CA LEU A 19 -1.37 -1.21 -17.17
C LEU A 19 -2.89 -1.03 -17.26
N MET A 20 -3.48 -0.22 -16.37
CA MET A 20 -4.92 0.06 -16.40
C MET A 20 -5.35 0.72 -17.70
N ILE A 21 -4.59 1.70 -18.20
CA ILE A 21 -4.88 2.38 -19.47
C ILE A 21 -4.75 1.41 -20.64
N HIS A 22 -3.73 0.53 -20.62
CA HIS A 22 -3.46 -0.42 -21.71
C HIS A 22 -4.54 -1.50 -21.84
N VAL A 23 -5.08 -1.99 -20.73
CA VAL A 23 -6.09 -3.06 -20.71
C VAL A 23 -7.53 -2.52 -20.78
N GLY A 24 -7.71 -1.21 -20.59
CA GLY A 24 -9.00 -0.54 -20.50
C GLY A 24 -9.49 0.14 -21.78
N ALA A 25 -10.63 0.85 -21.66
CA ALA A 25 -11.21 1.67 -22.71
C ALA A 25 -11.27 3.15 -22.29
N PRO A 26 -10.11 3.84 -22.20
CA PRO A 26 -10.01 5.19 -21.60
C PRO A 26 -10.80 6.27 -22.34
N ALA A 27 -11.19 6.03 -23.60
CA ALA A 27 -12.04 6.93 -24.36
C ALA A 27 -13.50 6.98 -23.85
N ALA A 28 -13.95 5.95 -23.12
CA ALA A 28 -15.32 5.89 -22.63
C ALA A 28 -15.44 6.49 -21.22
N LEU A 29 -16.38 7.42 -21.03
CA LEU A 29 -16.55 8.09 -19.72
C LEU A 29 -16.93 7.11 -18.59
N TRP A 30 -17.76 6.11 -18.91
CA TRP A 30 -18.18 5.08 -17.93
C TRP A 30 -17.00 4.22 -17.45
N TRP A 31 -15.95 4.07 -18.25
CA TRP A 31 -14.76 3.33 -17.87
C TRP A 31 -14.05 4.03 -16.70
N TRP A 32 -13.99 5.36 -16.69
CA TRP A 32 -13.40 6.12 -15.59
C TRP A 32 -14.18 5.97 -14.28
N ALA A 33 -15.50 5.81 -14.36
CA ALA A 33 -16.35 5.62 -13.17
C ALA A 33 -16.04 4.31 -12.43
N THR A 34 -15.61 3.26 -13.14
CA THR A 34 -15.23 1.97 -12.55
C THR A 34 -13.72 1.86 -12.32
N ALA A 35 -12.92 2.42 -13.22
CA ALA A 35 -11.46 2.38 -13.16
C ALA A 35 -10.91 3.24 -12.02
N LEU A 36 -11.47 4.42 -11.72
CA LEU A 36 -10.95 5.28 -10.64
C LEU A 36 -11.07 4.65 -9.25
N PRO A 37 -12.25 4.12 -8.83
CA PRO A 37 -12.36 3.41 -7.56
C PRO A 37 -11.42 2.21 -7.47
N PHE A 38 -11.30 1.45 -8.57
CA PHE A 38 -10.42 0.29 -8.63
C PHE A 38 -8.93 0.68 -8.56
N ALA A 39 -8.54 1.75 -9.27
CA ALA A 39 -7.21 2.32 -9.19
C ALA A 39 -6.90 2.75 -7.76
N LEU A 40 -7.83 3.44 -7.09
CA LEU A 40 -7.65 3.85 -5.70
C LEU A 40 -7.54 2.64 -4.76
N TRP A 41 -8.30 1.59 -5.02
CA TRP A 41 -8.26 0.36 -4.25
C TRP A 41 -6.88 -0.31 -4.30
N VAL A 42 -6.33 -0.47 -5.50
CA VAL A 42 -5.03 -1.14 -5.74
C VAL A 42 -3.85 -0.21 -5.44
N ILE A 43 -3.85 1.00 -5.99
CA ILE A 43 -2.77 1.97 -5.87
C ILE A 43 -2.73 2.58 -4.47
N GLY A 44 -3.90 2.85 -3.86
CA GLY A 44 -3.98 3.39 -2.52
C GLY A 44 -3.36 2.46 -1.49
N ALA A 45 -3.58 1.15 -1.61
CA ALA A 45 -2.92 0.14 -0.78
C ALA A 45 -1.39 0.19 -0.91
N ALA A 46 -0.90 0.51 -2.10
CA ALA A 46 0.52 0.66 -2.39
C ALA A 46 1.13 2.02 -1.99
N ILE A 47 0.34 3.03 -1.64
CA ILE A 47 0.85 4.35 -1.24
C ILE A 47 0.65 4.59 0.27
N ALA A 48 -0.41 4.02 0.85
CA ALA A 48 -0.79 4.26 2.23
C ALA A 48 0.34 4.01 3.24
N PRO A 49 1.12 2.91 3.19
CA PRO A 49 2.22 2.69 4.14
C PRO A 49 3.30 3.76 4.06
N PHE A 50 3.60 4.27 2.86
CA PHE A 50 4.55 5.37 2.67
C PHE A 50 4.03 6.68 3.27
N LEU A 51 2.74 6.99 3.08
CA LEU A 51 2.11 8.17 3.69
C LEU A 51 2.07 8.08 5.22
N PHE A 52 1.81 6.89 5.77
CA PHE A 52 1.88 6.65 7.22
C PHE A 52 3.32 6.78 7.73
N ALA A 53 4.29 6.22 7.01
CA ALA A 53 5.70 6.35 7.34
C ALA A 53 6.18 7.81 7.37
N LEU A 54 5.67 8.66 6.47
CA LEU A 54 5.98 10.11 6.49
C LEU A 54 5.44 10.83 7.73
N ARG A 55 4.33 10.35 8.31
CA ARG A 55 3.71 10.95 9.51
C ARG A 55 4.24 10.38 10.82
N ALA A 56 4.83 9.20 10.80
CA ALA A 56 5.35 8.55 11.99
C ALA A 56 6.67 9.18 12.45
N ARG A 57 6.77 9.52 13.74
CA ARG A 57 8.01 10.06 14.36
C ARG A 57 8.99 8.98 14.85
N ASP A 58 8.62 7.71 14.75
CA ASP A 58 9.41 6.58 15.23
C ASP A 58 10.08 5.83 14.08
N HIS A 59 11.41 5.85 14.05
CA HIS A 59 12.21 5.31 12.95
C HIS A 59 12.06 3.78 12.81
N GLY A 60 11.88 3.06 13.92
CA GLY A 60 11.69 1.61 13.91
C GLY A 60 10.34 1.22 13.29
N SER A 61 9.28 1.91 13.69
CA SER A 61 7.94 1.73 13.13
C SER A 61 7.89 2.07 11.63
N VAL A 62 8.59 3.14 11.22
CA VAL A 62 8.75 3.52 9.80
C VAL A 62 9.45 2.42 9.02
N ALA A 63 10.56 1.88 9.53
CA ALA A 63 11.29 0.82 8.85
C ALA A 63 10.42 -0.45 8.67
N ALA A 64 9.69 -0.86 9.72
CA ALA A 64 8.80 -2.02 9.66
C ALA A 64 7.67 -1.84 8.62
N LEU A 65 7.02 -0.68 8.60
CA LEU A 65 5.99 -0.34 7.60
C LEU A 65 6.54 -0.36 6.18
N LEU A 66 7.76 0.15 5.97
CA LEU A 66 8.39 0.18 4.66
C LEU A 66 8.82 -1.21 4.17
N VAL A 67 9.29 -2.07 5.07
CA VAL A 67 9.60 -3.47 4.75
C VAL A 67 8.34 -4.25 4.42
N PHE A 68 7.29 -4.12 5.25
CA PHE A 68 5.98 -4.71 4.96
C PHE A 68 5.46 -4.26 3.60
N PHE A 69 5.52 -2.95 3.35
CA PHE A 69 5.11 -2.37 2.09
C PHE A 69 5.85 -3.00 0.90
N MET A 70 7.18 -2.99 0.94
CA MET A 70 8.02 -3.51 -0.14
C MET A 70 7.73 -4.99 -0.43
N GLY A 71 7.64 -5.82 0.62
CA GLY A 71 7.30 -7.24 0.49
C GLY A 71 5.89 -7.44 -0.10
N SER A 72 4.91 -6.69 0.40
CA SER A 72 3.53 -6.77 -0.08
C SER A 72 3.38 -6.34 -1.54
N THR A 73 4.10 -5.31 -1.98
CA THR A 73 4.06 -4.82 -3.37
C THR A 73 4.67 -5.80 -4.33
N ILE A 74 5.78 -6.45 -3.96
CA ILE A 74 6.40 -7.50 -4.78
C ILE A 74 5.44 -8.68 -4.91
N ALA A 75 4.88 -9.16 -3.80
CA ALA A 75 3.90 -10.25 -3.81
C ALA A 75 2.65 -9.90 -4.64
N ALA A 76 2.18 -8.66 -4.54
CA ALA A 76 1.06 -8.16 -5.34
C ALA A 76 1.38 -8.14 -6.84
N GLY A 77 2.57 -7.67 -7.22
CA GLY A 77 3.03 -7.68 -8.61
C GLY A 77 3.06 -9.09 -9.21
N VAL A 78 3.58 -10.07 -8.45
CA VAL A 78 3.58 -11.49 -8.86
C VAL A 78 2.14 -11.99 -9.03
N ALA A 79 1.27 -11.72 -8.06
CA ALA A 79 -0.13 -12.15 -8.12
C ALA A 79 -0.88 -11.54 -9.30
N TYR A 80 -0.68 -10.25 -9.59
CA TYR A 80 -1.29 -9.58 -10.74
C TYR A 80 -0.72 -10.08 -12.07
N TYR A 81 0.58 -10.33 -12.16
CA TYR A 81 1.16 -10.91 -13.36
C TYR A 81 0.54 -12.27 -13.67
N HIS A 82 0.46 -13.15 -12.68
CA HIS A 82 -0.22 -14.43 -12.83
C HIS A 82 -1.68 -14.28 -13.23
N ALA A 83 -2.39 -13.31 -12.63
CA ALA A 83 -3.80 -13.09 -12.89
C ALA A 83 -4.10 -12.54 -14.29
N PHE A 84 -3.25 -11.65 -14.82
CA PHE A 84 -3.49 -11.02 -16.11
C PHE A 84 -2.86 -11.75 -17.30
N PHE A 85 -1.75 -12.47 -17.10
CA PHE A 85 -0.96 -13.01 -18.21
C PHE A 85 -0.80 -14.54 -18.21
N VAL A 86 -1.11 -15.22 -17.09
CA VAL A 86 -0.86 -16.67 -16.97
C VAL A 86 -2.14 -17.49 -16.79
N SER A 87 -3.17 -16.94 -16.14
CA SER A 87 -4.37 -17.69 -15.78
C SER A 87 -5.65 -16.99 -16.21
N GLU A 88 -6.44 -17.63 -17.10
CA GLU A 88 -7.78 -17.17 -17.49
C GLU A 88 -8.88 -17.59 -16.48
N SER A 89 -8.52 -18.23 -15.36
CA SER A 89 -9.50 -18.73 -14.40
C SER A 89 -10.17 -17.60 -13.60
N SER A 90 -11.43 -17.79 -13.18
CA SER A 90 -12.12 -16.86 -12.28
C SER A 90 -11.39 -16.64 -10.95
N THR A 91 -10.54 -17.58 -10.55
CA THR A 91 -9.66 -17.48 -9.38
C THR A 91 -8.58 -16.38 -9.53
N ALA A 92 -8.16 -16.08 -10.76
CA ALA A 92 -7.24 -14.98 -11.04
C ALA A 92 -7.83 -13.61 -10.67
N ALA A 93 -9.12 -13.41 -10.96
CA ALA A 93 -9.82 -12.17 -10.64
C ALA A 93 -9.91 -11.92 -9.12
N LEU A 94 -9.91 -12.98 -8.29
CA LEU A 94 -9.90 -12.85 -6.84
C LEU A 94 -8.60 -12.21 -6.32
N ALA A 95 -7.48 -12.32 -7.05
CA ALA A 95 -6.24 -11.66 -6.67
C ALA A 95 -6.39 -10.13 -6.66
N LEU A 96 -7.20 -9.58 -7.56
CA LEU A 96 -7.51 -8.14 -7.63
C LEU A 96 -8.32 -7.64 -6.42
N ILE A 97 -8.96 -8.55 -5.68
CA ILE A 97 -9.76 -8.22 -4.49
C ILE A 97 -8.95 -8.48 -3.22
N PHE A 98 -8.44 -9.70 -3.05
CA PHE A 98 -7.81 -10.13 -1.79
C PHE A 98 -6.42 -9.55 -1.58
N VAL A 99 -5.65 -9.29 -2.65
CA VAL A 99 -4.30 -8.73 -2.51
C VAL A 99 -4.36 -7.29 -1.97
N PRO A 100 -5.12 -6.35 -2.56
CA PRO A 100 -5.26 -5.02 -1.97
C PRO A 100 -5.92 -5.07 -0.59
N LEU A 101 -6.91 -5.97 -0.38
CA LEU A 101 -7.55 -6.12 0.93
C LEU A 101 -6.53 -6.46 2.02
N TRP A 102 -5.65 -7.43 1.75
CA TRP A 102 -4.58 -7.81 2.67
C TRP A 102 -3.61 -6.65 2.93
N GLN A 103 -3.25 -5.90 1.89
CA GLN A 103 -2.38 -4.72 2.00
C GLN A 103 -3.02 -3.61 2.84
N TRP A 104 -4.32 -3.35 2.66
CA TRP A 104 -5.09 -2.40 3.47
C TRP A 104 -5.16 -2.85 4.94
N CYS A 105 -5.43 -4.14 5.20
CA CYS A 105 -5.41 -4.69 6.55
C CYS A 105 -4.04 -4.51 7.21
N GLY A 106 -2.96 -4.84 6.52
CA GLY A 106 -1.61 -4.66 7.05
C GLY A 106 -1.24 -3.19 7.27
N ALA A 107 -1.65 -2.29 6.37
CA ALA A 107 -1.46 -0.85 6.55
C ALA A 107 -2.21 -0.32 7.78
N LEU A 108 -3.46 -0.75 7.99
CA LEU A 108 -4.28 -0.38 9.15
C LEU A 108 -3.69 -0.92 10.46
N LEU A 109 -3.27 -2.19 10.48
CA LEU A 109 -2.63 -2.81 11.64
C LEU A 109 -1.31 -2.12 11.98
N GLY A 110 -0.48 -1.85 10.96
CA GLY A 110 0.77 -1.12 11.11
C GLY A 110 0.54 0.29 11.65
N ALA A 111 -0.42 1.03 11.10
CA ALA A 111 -0.78 2.36 11.58
C ALA A 111 -1.29 2.35 13.03
N SER A 112 -2.14 1.38 13.39
CA SER A 112 -2.67 1.22 14.74
C SER A 112 -1.57 0.86 15.74
N GLY A 113 -0.65 -0.02 15.35
CA GLY A 113 0.54 -0.36 16.16
C GLY A 113 1.45 0.85 16.40
N CYS A 114 1.68 1.67 15.37
CA CYS A 114 2.43 2.92 15.50
C CYS A 114 1.75 3.88 16.48
N ALA A 115 0.43 4.05 16.38
CA ALA A 115 -0.35 4.91 17.25
C ALA A 115 -0.32 4.43 18.71
N LEU A 116 -0.44 3.12 18.94
CA LEU A 116 -0.33 2.51 20.25
C LEU A 116 1.07 2.69 20.86
N ALA A 117 2.12 2.42 20.07
CA ALA A 117 3.51 2.59 20.51
C ALA A 117 3.81 4.05 20.89
N ALA A 118 3.29 5.01 20.11
CA ALA A 118 3.40 6.42 20.43
C ALA A 118 2.71 6.78 21.76
N ARG A 119 1.49 6.27 22.01
CA ARG A 119 0.77 6.47 23.28
C ARG A 119 1.52 5.90 24.48
N ILE A 120 2.06 4.68 24.36
CA ILE A 120 2.85 4.04 25.42
C ILE A 120 4.11 4.86 25.72
N ARG A 121 4.80 5.37 24.69
CA ARG A 121 6.00 6.19 24.88
C ARG A 121 5.68 7.50 25.61
N ILE A 122 4.57 8.18 25.28
CA ILE A 122 4.12 9.40 25.98
C ILE A 122 3.82 9.09 27.45
N ALA A 123 3.08 8.02 27.73
CA ALA A 123 2.75 7.61 29.09
C ALA A 123 4.01 7.36 29.94
N ARG A 124 5.04 6.71 29.37
CA ARG A 124 6.32 6.46 30.07
C ARG A 124 7.17 7.71 30.30
N LEU A 125 6.99 8.76 29.50
CA LEU A 125 7.71 10.03 29.66
C LEU A 125 7.05 10.92 30.72
N GLY A 126 5.71 10.89 30.83
CA GLY A 126 4.95 11.60 31.85
C GLY A 126 5.10 11.04 33.27
N THR A 127 5.61 9.81 33.43
CA THR A 127 5.88 9.19 34.74
C THR A 127 7.31 9.35 35.23
N ARG A 128 8.18 10.10 34.52
CA ARG A 128 9.50 10.45 35.06
C ARG A 128 9.31 11.57 36.08
N PRO A 129 9.48 11.33 37.40
CA PRO A 129 9.48 12.41 38.36
C PRO A 129 10.58 13.40 37.96
N HIS A 130 10.24 14.68 37.92
CA HIS A 130 11.23 15.75 37.83
C HIS A 130 12.16 15.61 39.03
N ALA A 131 13.34 15.04 38.80
CA ALA A 131 14.45 15.01 39.74
C ALA A 131 15.27 16.29 39.59
#